data_AF-A0AAI8HQV0-F1
#
_entry.id   AF-A0AAI8HQV0-F1
#
_cell.length_a   1.000
_cell.length_b   1.000
_cell.length_c   1.000
_cell.angle_alpha   90.00
_cell.angle_beta   90.00
_cell.angle_gamma   90.00
#
_symmetry.space_group_name_H-M   'P 1'
#
loop_
_entity.id
_entity.type
_entity.pdbx_description
1 polymer ?
#
loop_
_entity_poly.entity_id
_entity_poly.type
_entity_poly.pdbx_seq_one_letter_code
_entity_poly.pdbx_strand_id
1 'polypeptide(L)'
;MSVEVDMTGLDAQLRKVAYRTKSGGVKATLAGAMIVKEALKVNTPYENEPDRKWKAQRQIEAKTGESHEFKHMRDDIVISKPDKLGEVTVGYGKDTAWRSHFVNDGTIHQPPQHFAEKTVAETRETVTATMQRVINTEVAGL
;
A
#
# COMPACT_ATOMS: atom_id res chain seq x y z
N MET A 1 -5.54 6.59 3.65
CA MET A 1 -4.07 6.73 3.76
C MET A 1 -3.41 5.88 2.69
N SER A 2 -2.28 6.35 2.16
CA SER A 2 -1.51 5.64 1.14
C SER A 2 -0.04 6.00 1.21
N VAL A 3 0.81 5.04 0.84
CA VAL A 3 2.26 5.18 0.68
C VAL A 3 2.57 5.25 -0.81
N GLU A 4 3.29 6.28 -1.22
CA GLU A 4 3.76 6.45 -2.59
C GLU A 4 5.07 5.67 -2.81
N VAL A 5 5.17 4.99 -3.96
CA VAL A 5 6.37 4.28 -4.39
C VAL A 5 6.79 4.85 -5.74
N ASP A 6 7.89 5.58 -5.72
CA ASP A 6 8.43 6.29 -6.88
C ASP A 6 9.89 5.88 -7.15
N MET A 7 10.45 6.44 -8.24
CA MET A 7 11.83 6.22 -8.66
C MET A 7 12.81 7.26 -8.11
N THR A 8 12.41 8.11 -7.16
CA THR A 8 13.26 9.20 -6.66
C THR A 8 14.47 8.69 -5.88
N GLY A 9 14.38 7.50 -5.27
CA GLY A 9 15.49 6.85 -4.57
C GLY A 9 16.55 6.23 -5.49
N LEU A 10 16.36 6.22 -6.81
CA LEU A 10 17.30 5.64 -7.77
C LEU A 10 18.35 6.65 -8.26
N ASP A 11 19.51 6.15 -8.67
CA ASP A 11 20.53 6.96 -9.33
C ASP A 11 19.98 7.65 -10.59
N ALA A 12 20.42 8.89 -10.84
CA ALA A 12 19.92 9.72 -11.94
C ALA A 12 20.13 9.09 -13.33
N GLN A 13 21.20 8.31 -13.53
CA GLN A 13 21.44 7.61 -14.79
C GLN A 13 20.46 6.46 -14.96
N LEU A 14 20.23 5.69 -13.90
CA LEU A 14 19.30 4.57 -13.90
C LEU A 14 17.86 4.99 -14.08
N ARG A 15 17.47 6.10 -13.45
CA ARG A 15 16.16 6.70 -13.65
C ARG A 15 15.93 7.08 -15.11
N LYS A 16 16.93 7.67 -15.79
CA LYS A 16 16.86 7.97 -17.23
C LYS A 16 16.70 6.72 -18.07
N VAL A 17 17.42 5.64 -17.74
CA VAL A 17 17.33 4.37 -18.46
C VAL A 17 15.96 3.73 -18.25
N ALA A 18 15.45 3.72 -17.01
CA ALA A 18 14.11 3.22 -16.68
C ALA A 18 12.99 3.98 -17.42
N TYR A 19 13.10 5.31 -17.55
CA TYR A 19 12.16 6.11 -18.36
C TYR A 19 12.29 5.84 -19.87
N ARG A 20 13.48 5.49 -20.35
CA ARG A 20 13.72 5.14 -21.75
C ARG A 20 13.10 3.79 -22.10
N THR A 21 13.20 2.82 -21.20
CA THR A 21 12.53 1.52 -21.29
C THR A 21 11.21 1.58 -20.52
N LYS A 22 10.14 2.15 -21.11
CA LYS A 22 8.83 2.31 -20.40
C LYS A 22 8.35 1.06 -19.64
N SER A 23 8.69 -0.16 -20.09
CA SER A 23 8.40 -1.41 -19.36
C SER A 23 9.25 -1.61 -18.11
N GLY A 24 10.54 -1.27 -18.12
CA GLY A 24 11.48 -1.49 -17.03
C GLY A 24 11.18 -0.62 -15.81
N GLY A 25 10.84 0.65 -16.02
CA GLY A 25 10.40 1.54 -14.93
C GLY A 25 9.13 1.03 -14.25
N VAL A 26 8.12 0.64 -15.03
CA VAL A 26 6.85 0.11 -14.50
C VAL A 26 7.04 -1.22 -13.77
N LYS A 27 7.86 -2.13 -14.30
CA LYS A 27 8.18 -3.40 -13.61
C LYS A 27 8.90 -3.16 -12.30
N ALA A 28 9.83 -2.21 -12.28
CA ALA A 28 10.58 -1.85 -11.07
C ALA A 28 9.66 -1.27 -10.00
N THR A 29 8.82 -0.30 -10.35
CA THR A 29 7.89 0.32 -9.38
C THR A 29 6.85 -0.67 -8.87
N LEU A 30 6.33 -1.56 -9.72
CA LEU A 30 5.46 -2.65 -9.28
C LEU A 30 6.16 -3.63 -8.32
N ALA A 31 7.42 -3.99 -8.59
CA ALA A 31 8.20 -4.84 -7.69
C ALA A 31 8.44 -4.16 -6.32
N GLY A 32 8.75 -2.86 -6.32
CA GLY A 32 8.84 -2.06 -5.11
C GLY A 32 7.51 -2.01 -4.34
N ALA A 33 6.40 -1.77 -5.05
CA ALA A 33 5.07 -1.72 -4.46
C ALA A 33 4.64 -3.03 -3.79
N MET A 34 5.06 -4.18 -4.32
CA MET A 34 4.80 -5.48 -3.67
C MET A 34 5.49 -5.60 -2.32
N ILE A 35 6.74 -5.12 -2.19
CA ILE A 35 7.46 -5.10 -0.91
C ILE A 35 6.74 -4.20 0.08
N VAL A 36 6.38 -2.98 -0.34
CA VAL A 36 5.64 -2.03 0.49
C VAL A 36 4.28 -2.60 0.90
N LYS A 37 3.58 -3.29 0.01
CA LYS A 37 2.30 -3.94 0.31
C LYS A 37 2.43 -4.97 1.43
N GLU A 38 3.41 -5.87 1.34
CA GLU A 38 3.60 -6.90 2.38
C GLU A 38 4.05 -6.30 3.71
N ALA A 39 4.95 -5.30 3.69
CA ALA A 39 5.35 -4.61 4.91
C ALA A 39 4.20 -3.82 5.54
N LEU A 40 3.39 -3.14 4.71
CA LEU A 40 2.19 -2.43 5.18
C LEU A 40 1.22 -3.41 5.82
N LYS A 41 1.02 -4.59 5.22
CA LYS A 41 0.19 -5.66 5.78
C LYS A 41 0.63 -6.10 7.17
N VAL A 42 1.94 -6.29 7.37
CA VAL A 42 2.51 -6.69 8.66
C VAL A 42 2.38 -5.57 9.70
N ASN A 43 2.61 -4.33 9.30
CA ASN A 43 2.57 -3.18 10.21
C ASN A 43 1.14 -2.69 10.50
N THR A 44 0.16 -3.05 9.67
CA THR A 44 -1.25 -2.71 9.89
C THR A 44 -1.74 -3.37 11.19
N PRO A 45 -2.21 -2.61 12.19
CA PRO A 45 -2.78 -3.18 13.40
C PRO A 45 -3.94 -4.13 13.09
N TYR A 46 -3.99 -5.27 13.79
CA TYR A 46 -4.98 -6.32 13.57
C TYR A 46 -5.73 -6.65 14.86
N GLU A 47 -7.05 -6.73 14.77
CA GLU A 47 -7.93 -7.20 15.85
C GLU A 47 -8.19 -8.71 15.71
N ASN A 48 -7.97 -9.48 16.78
CA ASN A 48 -8.21 -10.93 16.77
C ASN A 48 -9.70 -11.29 16.93
N GLU A 49 -10.49 -10.39 17.52
CA GLU A 49 -11.93 -10.56 17.74
C GLU A 49 -12.69 -9.43 17.03
N PRO A 50 -13.09 -9.62 15.77
CA PRO A 50 -13.70 -8.55 14.99
C PRO A 50 -15.21 -8.47 15.23
N ASP A 51 -15.65 -7.48 16.01
CA ASP A 51 -17.04 -7.03 16.01
C ASP A 51 -17.18 -5.69 15.27
N ARG A 52 -17.13 -5.78 13.94
CA ARG A 52 -17.15 -4.60 13.05
C ARG A 52 -18.57 -4.12 12.74
N LYS A 53 -19.60 -4.78 13.30
CA LYS A 53 -21.01 -4.47 13.05
C LYS A 53 -21.51 -3.44 14.07
N TRP A 54 -21.76 -2.23 13.60
CA TRP A 54 -22.40 -1.20 14.43
C TRP A 54 -23.89 -1.51 14.68
N LYS A 55 -24.47 -0.96 15.75
CA LYS A 55 -25.83 -1.28 16.22
C LYS A 55 -26.90 -1.11 15.13
N ALA A 56 -26.81 -0.07 14.31
CA ALA A 56 -27.77 0.16 13.24
C ALA A 56 -27.64 -0.88 12.11
N GLN A 57 -26.41 -1.36 11.80
CA GLN A 57 -26.23 -2.44 10.82
C GLN A 57 -26.99 -3.68 11.25
N ARG A 58 -26.84 -4.09 12.51
CA ARG A 58 -27.52 -5.28 13.04
C ARG A 58 -29.04 -5.17 12.92
N GLN A 59 -29.58 -3.97 13.12
CA GLN A 59 -31.02 -3.72 12.94
C GLN A 59 -31.44 -3.77 11.46
N ILE A 60 -30.59 -3.32 10.55
CA ILE A 60 -30.83 -3.40 9.10
C ILE A 60 -30.78 -4.86 8.65
N GLU A 61 -29.71 -5.59 8.99
CA GLU A 61 -29.54 -7.01 8.65
C GLU A 61 -30.67 -7.88 9.22
N ALA A 62 -31.14 -7.59 10.45
CA ALA A 62 -32.30 -8.27 11.03
C ALA A 62 -33.61 -7.98 10.28
N LYS A 63 -33.72 -6.84 9.60
CA LYS A 63 -34.89 -6.45 8.79
C LYS A 63 -34.81 -6.95 7.35
N THR A 64 -33.63 -6.96 6.74
CA THR A 64 -33.43 -7.33 5.33
C THR A 64 -33.06 -8.80 5.15
N GLY A 65 -32.56 -9.47 6.18
CA GLY A 65 -32.01 -10.83 6.09
C GLY A 65 -30.65 -10.93 5.40
N GLU A 66 -30.11 -9.80 4.92
CA GLU A 66 -28.81 -9.73 4.24
C GLU A 66 -27.71 -9.43 5.27
N SER A 67 -26.67 -10.27 5.33
CA SER A 67 -25.51 -10.04 6.19
C SER A 67 -24.43 -9.28 5.43
N HIS A 68 -23.88 -8.23 6.05
CA HIS A 68 -22.74 -7.49 5.54
C HIS A 68 -21.45 -7.89 6.27
N GLU A 69 -20.46 -8.33 5.50
CA GLU A 69 -19.12 -8.59 6.01
C GLU A 69 -18.22 -7.37 5.75
N PHE A 70 -17.65 -6.81 6.83
CA PHE A 70 -16.71 -5.69 6.71
C PHE A 70 -15.30 -6.23 6.56
N LYS A 71 -14.60 -5.86 5.49
CA LYS A 71 -13.18 -6.20 5.31
C LYS A 71 -12.31 -5.54 6.37
N HIS A 72 -11.24 -6.23 6.75
CA HIS A 72 -10.20 -5.66 7.58
C HIS A 72 -9.18 -4.91 6.71
N MET A 73 -8.60 -3.82 7.23
CA MET A 73 -7.60 -3.00 6.51
C MET A 73 -6.44 -3.84 5.98
N ARG A 74 -5.91 -4.73 6.83
CA ARG A 74 -4.83 -5.68 6.48
C ARG A 74 -5.13 -6.52 5.23
N ASP A 75 -6.39 -6.85 5.02
CA ASP A 75 -6.81 -7.75 3.94
C ASP A 75 -7.29 -6.99 2.70
N ASP A 76 -7.35 -5.66 2.77
CA ASP A 76 -7.83 -4.76 1.71
C ASP A 76 -6.73 -3.78 1.27
N ILE A 77 -5.49 -4.27 1.13
CA ILE A 77 -4.36 -3.47 0.63
C ILE A 77 -4.24 -3.62 -0.89
N VAL A 78 -4.27 -2.49 -1.58
CA VAL A 78 -4.28 -2.37 -3.04
C VAL A 78 -3.08 -1.59 -3.55
N ILE A 79 -2.65 -1.93 -4.76
CA ILE A 79 -1.64 -1.21 -5.52
C ILE A 79 -2.38 -0.48 -6.65
N SER A 80 -2.14 0.82 -6.81
CA SER A 80 -2.74 1.62 -7.88
C SER A 80 -2.18 1.23 -9.25
N LYS A 81 -2.87 1.65 -10.32
CA LYS A 81 -2.32 1.55 -11.66
C LYS A 81 -1.13 2.50 -11.80
N PRO A 82 -0.04 2.09 -12.47
CA PRO A 82 1.07 2.99 -12.78
C PRO A 82 0.58 4.22 -13.53
N ASP A 83 1.05 5.39 -13.11
CA ASP A 83 0.75 6.66 -13.76
C ASP A 83 1.58 6.84 -15.05
N LYS A 84 1.57 8.04 -15.65
CA LYS A 84 2.35 8.33 -16.87
C LYS A 84 3.87 8.29 -16.62
N LEU A 85 4.29 8.50 -15.38
CA LEU A 85 5.68 8.45 -14.93
C LEU A 85 6.07 7.05 -14.41
N GLY A 86 5.11 6.12 -14.34
CA GLY A 86 5.30 4.78 -13.81
C GLY A 86 5.23 4.71 -12.29
N GLU A 87 4.86 5.79 -11.62
CA GLU A 87 4.68 5.88 -10.17
C GLU A 87 3.43 5.12 -9.76
N VAL A 88 3.52 4.44 -8.61
CA VAL A 88 2.46 3.61 -8.07
C VAL A 88 2.26 3.93 -6.60
N THR A 89 1.03 3.73 -6.15
CA THR A 89 0.63 4.02 -4.79
C THR A 89 0.16 2.73 -4.14
N VAL A 90 0.64 2.45 -2.93
CA VAL A 90 0.22 1.33 -2.10
C VAL A 90 -0.64 1.87 -0.97
N GLY A 91 -1.87 1.39 -0.85
CA GLY A 91 -2.77 1.87 0.19
C GLY A 91 -3.92 0.93 0.41
N TYR A 92 -4.95 1.42 1.07
CA TYR A 92 -6.14 0.63 1.39
C TYR A 92 -7.23 0.80 0.34
N GLY A 93 -8.06 -0.24 0.16
CA GLY A 93 -9.21 -0.22 -0.73
C GLY A 93 -10.28 0.76 -0.25
N LYS A 94 -11.26 1.04 -1.12
CA LYS A 94 -12.29 2.06 -0.87
C LYS A 94 -13.08 1.83 0.43
N ASP A 95 -13.27 0.57 0.80
CA ASP A 95 -14.05 0.17 1.97
C ASP A 95 -13.32 0.47 3.29
N THR A 96 -11.98 0.49 3.25
CA THR A 96 -11.12 0.54 4.44
C THR A 96 -10.20 1.76 4.49
N ALA A 97 -10.03 2.50 3.37
CA ALA A 97 -9.14 3.66 3.27
C ALA A 97 -9.46 4.78 4.24
N TRP A 98 -10.74 5.08 4.46
CA TRP A 98 -11.12 6.12 5.42
C TRP A 98 -10.76 5.72 6.86
N ARG A 99 -10.89 4.43 7.22
CA ARG A 99 -10.57 3.90 8.56
C ARG A 99 -9.08 4.00 8.88
N SER A 100 -8.24 3.82 7.86
CA SER A 100 -6.77 3.84 8.03
C SER A 100 -6.23 5.13 8.64
N HIS A 101 -6.87 6.28 8.38
CA HIS A 101 -6.49 7.55 8.95
C HIS A 101 -6.66 7.58 10.47
N PHE A 102 -7.81 7.13 10.98
CA PHE A 102 -8.09 7.14 12.41
C PHE A 102 -7.10 6.28 13.20
N VAL A 103 -6.67 5.15 12.62
CA VAL A 103 -5.72 4.25 13.27
C VAL A 103 -4.28 4.76 13.15
N ASN A 104 -3.90 5.33 12.01
CA ASN A 104 -2.54 5.83 11.82
C ASN A 104 -2.30 7.14 12.58
N ASP A 105 -3.19 8.12 12.39
CA ASP A 105 -3.07 9.50 12.87
C ASP A 105 -3.68 9.67 14.27
N GLY A 106 -4.40 8.66 14.74
CA GLY A 106 -5.07 8.67 16.03
C GLY A 106 -6.37 9.47 16.01
N THR A 107 -7.01 9.49 17.16
CA THR A 107 -8.22 10.26 17.46
C THR A 107 -8.13 10.83 18.86
N ILE A 108 -9.14 11.58 19.29
CA ILE A 108 -9.24 12.09 20.67
C ILE A 108 -9.18 10.94 21.71
N HIS A 109 -9.58 9.73 21.33
CA HIS A 109 -9.68 8.58 22.24
C HIS A 109 -8.67 7.46 21.96
N GLN A 110 -7.83 7.59 20.93
CA GLN A 110 -6.87 6.57 20.54
C GLN A 110 -5.57 7.24 20.06
N PRO A 111 -4.40 6.91 20.63
CA PRO A 111 -3.14 7.48 20.17
C PRO A 111 -2.80 7.03 18.74
N PRO A 112 -2.05 7.83 17.98
CA PRO A 112 -1.58 7.47 16.64
C PRO A 112 -0.64 6.25 16.69
N GLN A 113 -0.69 5.43 15.65
CA GLN A 113 0.14 4.23 15.51
C GLN A 113 1.28 4.40 14.49
N HIS A 114 1.19 5.40 13.60
CA HIS A 114 2.23 5.73 12.60
C HIS A 114 2.76 4.52 11.80
N PHE A 115 1.88 3.56 11.50
CA PHE A 115 2.28 2.32 10.82
C PHE A 115 2.66 2.56 9.35
N ALA A 116 2.13 3.61 8.72
CA ALA A 116 2.49 3.97 7.34
C ALA A 116 3.91 4.52 7.26
N GLU A 117 4.27 5.43 8.15
CA GLU A 117 5.61 6.03 8.26
C GLU A 117 6.65 4.96 8.62
N LYS A 118 6.31 4.08 9.55
CA LYS A 118 7.13 2.91 9.88
C LYS A 118 7.38 2.03 8.65
N THR A 119 6.33 1.74 7.88
CA THR A 119 6.45 0.93 6.66
C THR A 119 7.37 1.58 5.63
N VAL A 120 7.27 2.90 5.43
CA VAL A 120 8.17 3.64 4.52
C VAL A 120 9.61 3.52 4.99
N ALA A 121 9.87 3.75 6.28
CA ALA A 121 11.21 3.69 6.84
C ALA A 121 11.85 2.30 6.69
N GLU A 122 11.10 1.24 7.00
CA GLU A 122 11.59 -0.15 6.95
C GLU A 122 11.83 -0.66 5.52
N THR A 123 11.05 -0.19 4.55
CA THR A 123 11.11 -0.72 3.19
C THR A 123 12.01 0.06 2.24
N ARG A 124 12.41 1.29 2.59
CA ARG A 124 13.12 2.22 1.70
C ARG A 124 14.34 1.60 1.00
N GLU A 125 15.23 0.97 1.76
CA GLU A 125 16.46 0.37 1.21
C GLU A 125 16.15 -0.83 0.32
N THR A 126 15.27 -1.73 0.78
CA THR A 126 14.87 -2.95 0.07
C THR A 126 14.15 -2.64 -1.24
N VAL A 127 13.28 -1.62 -1.24
CA VAL A 127 12.58 -1.14 -2.43
C VAL A 127 13.59 -0.59 -3.43
N THR A 128 14.49 0.29 -2.99
CA THR A 128 15.50 0.91 -3.86
C THR A 128 16.40 -0.16 -4.50
N ALA A 129 16.91 -1.10 -3.71
CA ALA A 129 17.76 -2.18 -4.19
C ALA A 129 17.01 -3.11 -5.17
N THR A 130 15.73 -3.39 -4.92
CA THR A 130 14.92 -4.23 -5.80
C THR A 130 14.63 -3.54 -7.12
N MET A 131 14.25 -2.26 -7.09
CA MET A 131 14.01 -1.46 -8.29
C MET A 131 15.27 -1.39 -9.16
N GLN A 132 16.41 -1.11 -8.53
CA GLN A 132 17.73 -1.09 -9.16
C GLN A 132 18.06 -2.41 -9.87
N ARG A 133 17.84 -3.54 -9.19
CA ARG A 133 18.08 -4.88 -9.74
C ARG A 133 17.16 -5.18 -10.93
N VAL A 134 15.88 -4.83 -10.83
CA VAL A 134 14.91 -5.04 -11.92
C VAL A 134 15.30 -4.23 -13.15
N ILE A 135 15.65 -2.95 -12.99
CA ILE A 135 16.07 -2.11 -14.11
C ILE A 135 17.34 -2.67 -14.75
N ASN A 136 18.35 -3.03 -13.96
CA ASN A 136 19.59 -3.62 -14.48
C ASN A 136 19.33 -4.90 -15.31
N THR A 137 18.40 -5.75 -14.86
CA THR A 137 18.04 -6.99 -15.57
C THR A 137 17.37 -6.69 -16.91
N GLU A 138 16.46 -5.71 -16.93
CA GLU A 138 15.76 -5.29 -18.15
C GLU A 138 16.72 -4.64 -19.15
N VAL A 139 17.74 -3.91 -18.67
CA VAL A 139 18.76 -3.27 -19.51
C VAL A 139 19.75 -4.27 -20.07
N ALA A 140 20.17 -5.26 -19.28
CA ALA A 140 21.09 -6.30 -19.73
C ALA A 140 20.43 -7.31 -20.69
N GLY A 141 19.10 -7.39 -20.70
CA GLY A 141 18.31 -8.20 -21.63
C GLY A 141 17.96 -7.51 -22.95
N LEU A 142 18.35 -6.24 -23.13
CA LEU A 142 18.24 -5.48 -24.39
C LEU A 142 19.55 -5.54 -25.17
#